data_AF-A0A7C9DBK4-F1
#
_entry.id   AF-A0A7C9DBK4-F1
#
_cell.length_a   1.000
_cell.length_b   1.000
_cell.length_c   1.000
_cell.angle_alpha   90.00
_cell.angle_beta   90.00
_cell.angle_gamma   90.00
#
_symmetry.space_group_name_H-M   'P 1'
#
loop_
_entity.id
_entity.type
_entity.pdbx_description
1 polymer ?
#
loop_
_entity_poly.entity_id
_entity_poly.type
_entity_poly.pdbx_seq_one_letter_code
_entity_poly.pdbx_strand_id
1 'polypeptide(L)'
;EPRRTMNASECVAKGCALQCAILSPTFKVKEFQVNESFPFPISMSWKGHAPDGQNVAAEGQQSTIVIPKGSPIPCLKAVTILRSGALTVDLQYADVTELHA
;
A
#
# COMPACT_ATOMS: atom_id res chain seq x y z
N GLU A 1 33.89 -10.40 7.06
CA GLU A 1 34.09 -10.21 5.60
C GLU A 1 32.79 -10.46 4.84
N PRO A 2 32.44 -9.68 3.81
CA PRO A 2 31.25 -9.91 3.01
C PRO A 2 31.35 -11.25 2.27
N ARG A 3 30.40 -12.16 2.53
CA ARG A 3 30.39 -13.51 1.96
C ARG A 3 29.57 -13.52 0.67
N ARG A 4 30.21 -13.77 -0.48
CA ARG A 4 29.53 -13.89 -1.78
C ARG A 4 28.94 -15.29 -1.94
N THR A 5 27.79 -15.54 -1.32
CA THR A 5 27.06 -16.81 -1.45
C THR A 5 26.03 -16.81 -2.58
N MET A 6 25.69 -15.63 -3.10
CA MET A 6 24.71 -15.45 -4.17
C MET A 6 25.37 -15.02 -5.48
N ASN A 7 24.84 -15.51 -6.60
CA ASN A 7 25.23 -15.03 -7.92
C ASN A 7 24.63 -13.63 -8.15
N ALA A 8 25.47 -12.62 -8.33
CA ALA A 8 25.06 -11.22 -8.44
C ALA A 8 24.26 -10.90 -9.71
N SER A 9 24.38 -11.70 -10.77
CA SER A 9 23.72 -11.46 -12.06
C SER A 9 22.35 -12.11 -12.15
N GLU A 10 22.12 -13.21 -11.41
CA GLU A 10 20.95 -14.06 -11.62
C GLU A 10 20.05 -14.19 -10.38
N CYS A 11 20.52 -13.81 -9.19
CA CYS A 11 19.79 -14.11 -7.95
C CYS A 11 18.39 -13.48 -7.92
N VAL A 12 18.24 -12.26 -8.43
CA VAL A 12 16.95 -11.56 -8.51
C VAL A 12 16.01 -12.31 -9.44
N ALA A 13 16.44 -12.64 -10.65
CA ALA A 13 15.64 -13.37 -11.62
C ALA A 13 15.20 -14.75 -11.10
N LYS A 14 16.08 -15.47 -10.39
CA LYS A 14 15.76 -16.76 -9.75
C LYS A 14 14.73 -16.61 -8.63
N GLY A 15 14.82 -15.54 -7.83
CA GLY A 15 13.81 -15.21 -6.81
C GLY A 15 12.43 -14.91 -7.43
N CYS A 16 12.40 -14.13 -8.51
CA CYS A 16 11.16 -13.87 -9.25
C CYS A 16 10.54 -15.16 -9.81
N ALA A 17 11.35 -16.03 -10.43
CA ALA A 17 10.88 -17.32 -10.94
C ALA A 17 10.31 -18.22 -9.84
N LEU A 18 10.92 -18.22 -8.64
CA LEU A 18 10.39 -18.93 -7.48
C LEU A 18 9.04 -18.35 -7.05
N GLN A 19 8.88 -17.02 -6.97
CA GLN A 19 7.61 -16.39 -6.63
C GLN A 19 6.51 -16.72 -7.67
N CYS A 20 6.85 -16.74 -8.96
CA CYS A 20 5.93 -17.18 -10.01
C CYS A 20 5.48 -18.63 -9.80
N ALA A 21 6.40 -19.52 -9.41
CA ALA A 21 6.08 -20.91 -9.11
C ALA A 21 5.21 -21.06 -7.86
N ILE A 22 5.41 -20.23 -6.82
CA ILE A 22 4.56 -20.18 -5.61
C ILE A 22 3.11 -19.78 -5.98
N LEU A 23 2.95 -18.79 -6.85
CA LEU A 23 1.63 -18.29 -7.26
C LEU A 23 0.92 -19.18 -8.29
N SER A 24 1.63 -20.13 -8.91
CA SER A 24 1.07 -20.99 -9.94
C SER A 24 0.19 -22.08 -9.34
N PRO A 25 -1.05 -22.27 -9.83
CA PRO A 25 -1.93 -23.35 -9.35
C PRO A 25 -1.46 -24.74 -9.82
N THR A 26 -0.58 -24.82 -10.82
CA THR A 26 -0.14 -26.08 -11.44
C THR A 26 1.21 -26.59 -10.95
N PHE A 27 1.92 -25.80 -10.12
CA PHE A 27 3.25 -26.14 -9.63
C PHE A 27 3.25 -26.16 -8.10
N LYS A 28 3.87 -27.18 -7.50
CA LYS A 28 4.04 -27.27 -6.04
C LYS A 28 5.50 -27.06 -5.71
N VAL A 29 5.79 -26.02 -4.95
CA VAL A 29 7.12 -25.73 -4.42
C VAL A 29 7.17 -26.02 -2.91
N LYS A 30 8.38 -26.08 -2.35
CA LYS A 30 8.56 -26.11 -0.90
C LYS A 30 8.01 -24.81 -0.31
N GLU A 31 7.39 -24.92 0.86
CA GLU A 31 6.89 -23.76 1.60
C GLU A 31 8.01 -22.75 1.85
N PHE A 32 7.78 -21.53 1.39
CA PHE A 32 8.68 -20.41 1.53
C PHE A 32 7.85 -19.13 1.57
N GLN A 33 8.08 -18.28 2.57
CA GLN A 33 7.34 -17.04 2.75
C GLN A 33 8.30 -15.86 2.66
N VAL A 34 7.92 -14.87 1.85
CA VAL A 34 8.56 -13.56 1.81
C VAL A 34 7.66 -12.60 2.57
N ASN A 35 8.18 -11.98 3.63
CA ASN A 35 7.50 -10.93 4.38
C ASN A 35 8.06 -9.58 3.92
N GLU A 36 7.22 -8.78 3.30
CA GLU A 36 7.57 -7.44 2.81
C GLU A 36 6.71 -6.39 3.50
N SER A 37 7.12 -5.13 3.44
CA SER A 37 6.38 -4.02 4.04
C SER A 37 6.31 -2.78 3.14
N PHE A 38 5.29 -1.94 3.35
CA PHE A 38 5.15 -0.66 2.68
C PHE A 38 6.22 0.31 3.19
N PRO A 39 7.15 0.79 2.34
CA PRO A 39 8.24 1.67 2.78
C PRO A 39 7.78 3.10 3.07
N PHE A 40 6.62 3.52 2.57
CA PHE A 40 6.07 4.86 2.72
C PHE A 40 4.60 4.80 3.14
N PRO A 41 4.14 5.76 3.96
CA PRO A 41 2.75 5.83 4.35
C PRO A 41 1.87 6.29 3.18
N ILE A 42 0.71 5.66 2.98
CA ILE A 42 -0.29 6.05 1.98
C ILE A 42 -1.47 6.69 2.70
N SER A 43 -1.79 7.92 2.29
CA SER A 43 -2.98 8.65 2.71
C SER A 43 -4.07 8.56 1.64
N MET A 44 -5.30 8.56 2.13
CA MET A 44 -6.53 8.58 1.34
C MET A 44 -7.28 9.86 1.67
N SER A 45 -7.71 10.60 0.66
CA SER A 45 -8.46 11.83 0.83
C SER A 45 -9.75 11.84 0.02
N TRP A 46 -10.76 12.54 0.53
CA TRP A 46 -12.08 12.69 -0.10
C TRP A 46 -12.71 14.02 0.30
N LYS A 47 -13.67 14.50 -0.50
CA LYS A 47 -14.45 15.69 -0.15
C LYS A 47 -15.43 15.37 0.98
N GLY A 48 -15.39 16.15 2.07
CA GLY A 48 -16.34 16.06 3.18
C GLY A 48 -17.77 16.40 2.76
N HIS A 49 -18.75 15.94 3.54
CA HIS A 49 -20.17 16.27 3.38
C HIS A 49 -20.61 17.15 4.57
N ALA A 50 -21.15 18.34 4.31
CA ALA A 50 -21.82 19.13 5.36
C ALA A 50 -23.25 18.59 5.53
N PRO A 51 -23.69 18.18 6.74
CA PRO A 51 -25.10 17.84 6.94
C PRO A 51 -25.97 19.10 6.76
N ASP A 52 -27.12 18.92 6.09
CA ASP A 52 -28.09 19.99 5.84
C ASP A 52 -28.46 20.71 7.15
N GLY A 53 -28.10 21.99 7.26
CA GLY A 53 -28.63 22.88 8.31
C GLY A 53 -27.64 23.58 9.23
N GLN A 54 -26.31 23.40 9.10
CA GLN A 54 -25.34 24.21 9.84
C GLN A 54 -24.29 24.83 8.92
N ASN A 55 -24.43 26.13 8.67
CA ASN A 55 -23.43 27.02 8.06
C ASN A 55 -22.20 27.18 8.97
N VAL A 56 -21.42 26.12 9.17
CA VAL A 56 -20.11 26.20 9.84
C VAL A 56 -19.10 25.28 9.15
N ALA A 57 -18.38 25.85 8.17
CA ALA A 57 -16.98 25.52 7.81
C ALA A 57 -16.57 24.03 7.66
N ALA A 58 -17.17 23.28 6.73
CA ALA A 58 -16.69 21.93 6.39
C ALA A 58 -16.61 21.63 4.88
N GLU A 59 -16.36 22.63 4.03
CA GLU A 59 -15.86 22.42 2.65
C GLU A 59 -14.37 21.99 2.64
N GLY A 60 -13.91 21.33 3.69
CA GLY A 60 -12.55 20.84 3.81
C GLY A 60 -12.41 19.45 3.18
N GLN A 61 -11.36 19.26 2.38
CA GLN A 61 -10.90 17.94 1.99
C GLN A 61 -10.53 17.14 3.25
N GLN A 62 -11.19 16.01 3.49
CA GLN A 62 -10.85 15.08 4.55
C GLN A 62 -9.73 14.17 4.07
N SER A 63 -8.77 13.84 4.94
CA SER A 63 -7.64 12.96 4.63
C SER A 63 -7.28 12.10 5.83
N THR A 64 -6.89 10.85 5.58
CA THR A 64 -6.40 9.93 6.62
C THR A 64 -5.33 9.00 6.08
N ILE A 65 -4.35 8.63 6.91
CA ILE A 65 -3.36 7.60 6.56
C ILE A 65 -4.05 6.24 6.64
N VAL A 66 -4.20 5.58 5.49
CA VAL A 66 -4.83 4.26 5.40
C VAL A 66 -3.81 3.14 5.54
N ILE A 67 -2.61 3.31 5.00
CA ILE A 67 -1.52 2.33 5.09
C ILE A 67 -0.32 3.04 5.73
N PRO A 68 -0.05 2.82 7.03
CA PRO A 68 1.17 3.32 7.67
C PRO A 68 2.44 2.68 7.09
N LYS A 69 3.56 3.42 7.16
CA LYS A 69 4.90 2.90 6.89
C LYS A 69 5.17 1.63 7.72
N GLY A 70 5.76 0.62 7.10
CA GLY A 70 6.04 -0.68 7.71
C GLY A 70 4.85 -1.65 7.76
N SER A 71 3.67 -1.27 7.26
CA SER A 71 2.55 -2.22 7.12
C SER A 71 2.94 -3.40 6.23
N PRO A 72 2.55 -4.65 6.52
CA PRO A 72 2.94 -5.81 5.72
C PRO A 72 2.29 -5.77 4.32
N ILE A 73 2.96 -6.35 3.33
CA ILE A 73 2.39 -6.58 1.99
C ILE A 73 2.05 -8.07 1.85
N PRO A 74 0.81 -8.44 1.45
CA PRO A 74 -0.33 -7.55 1.16
C PRO A 74 -0.98 -6.98 2.43
N CYS A 75 -1.57 -5.78 2.32
CA CYS A 75 -2.33 -5.14 3.40
C CYS A 75 -3.78 -4.91 2.97
N LEU A 76 -4.75 -5.20 3.85
CA LEU A 76 -6.16 -4.85 3.67
C LEU A 76 -6.55 -3.79 4.70
N LYS A 77 -7.13 -2.68 4.23
CA LYS A 77 -7.60 -1.56 5.06
C LYS A 77 -9.01 -1.16 4.63
N ALA A 78 -9.96 -1.26 5.55
CA ALA A 78 -11.36 -0.88 5.32
C ALA A 78 -11.61 0.52 5.88
N VAL A 79 -12.24 1.39 5.08
CA VAL A 79 -12.64 2.75 5.49
C VAL A 79 -14.10 2.96 5.16
N THR A 80 -14.85 3.51 6.11
CA THR A 80 -16.28 3.82 5.97
C THR A 80 -16.46 5.32 5.81
N ILE A 81 -17.10 5.74 4.71
CA ILE A 81 -17.38 7.15 4.42
C ILE A 81 -18.90 7.32 4.31
N LEU A 82 -19.47 8.17 5.17
CA LEU A 82 -20.89 8.52 5.10
C LEU A 82 -21.07 9.65 4.08
N ARG A 83 -21.76 9.38 2.97
CA ARG A 83 -21.99 10.36 1.91
C ARG A 83 -23.24 10.04 1.11
N SER A 84 -23.91 11.08 0.61
CA SER A 84 -24.91 10.99 -0.44
C SER A 84 -24.28 11.20 -1.83
N GLY A 85 -24.64 10.35 -2.80
CA GLY A 85 -24.15 10.46 -4.18
C GLY A 85 -22.73 9.93 -4.43
N ALA A 86 -22.19 10.25 -5.60
CA ALA A 86 -20.89 9.77 -6.05
C ALA A 86 -19.75 10.28 -5.16
N LEU A 87 -18.79 9.39 -4.87
CA LEU A 87 -17.60 9.67 -4.05
C LEU A 87 -16.35 9.61 -4.93
N THR A 88 -15.53 10.65 -4.86
CA THR A 88 -14.16 10.65 -5.40
C THR A 88 -13.20 10.48 -4.24
N VAL A 89 -12.23 9.57 -4.42
CA VAL A 89 -11.19 9.26 -3.45
C VAL A 89 -9.85 9.38 -4.15
N ASP A 90 -8.92 10.09 -3.53
CA ASP A 90 -7.54 10.22 -4.00
C ASP A 90 -6.59 9.51 -3.04
N LEU A 91 -5.58 8.84 -3.59
CA LEU A 91 -4.50 8.19 -2.83
C LEU A 91 -3.17 8.90 -3.13
N GLN A 92 -2.39 9.16 -2.09
CA GLN A 92 -1.09 9.80 -2.20
C GLN A 92 -0.16 9.36 -1.06
N TYR A 93 1.15 9.45 -1.27
CA TYR A 93 2.09 9.32 -0.15
C TYR A 93 1.84 10.42 0.87
N ALA A 94 1.71 10.04 2.14
CA ALA A 94 1.39 11.00 3.21
C ALA A 94 2.59 11.91 3.52
N ASP A 95 3.80 11.42 3.26
CA ASP A 95 5.04 12.19 3.36
C ASP A 95 5.85 12.01 2.08
N VAL A 96 5.96 13.08 1.30
CA VAL A 96 6.71 13.11 0.04
C VAL A 96 8.20 13.43 0.26
N THR A 97 8.58 13.90 1.45
CA THR A 97 9.99 14.23 1.74
C THR A 97 10.87 13.00 1.85
N GLU A 98 10.27 11.84 2.19
CA GLU A 98 10.96 10.56 2.22
C GLU A 98 11.12 9.90 0.84
N LEU A 99 10.49 10.43 -0.21
CA LEU A 99 10.62 9.90 -1.57
C LEU A 99 11.92 10.41 -2.20
N HIS A 100 12.99 9.63 -2.09
CA HIS A 100 14.18 9.86 -2.90
C HIS A 100 13.92 9.46 -4.35
N ALA A 101 14.25 10.37 -5.29
CA ALA A 101 14.14 10.16 -6.74
C ALA A 101 15.21 9.20 -7.28
#